data_AF-A0A424YHR8-F1
#
_entry.id   AF-A0A424YHR8-F1
#
_cell.length_a   1.000
_cell.length_b   1.000
_cell.length_c   1.000
_cell.angle_alpha   90.00
_cell.angle_beta   90.00
_cell.angle_gamma   90.00
#
_symmetry.space_group_name_H-M   'P 1'
#
loop_
_entity.id
_entity.type
_entity.pdbx_description
1 polymer ?
#
loop_
_entity_poly.entity_id
_entity_poly.type
_entity_poly.pdbx_seq_one_letter_code
_entity_poly.pdbx_strand_id
1 'polypeptide(L)'
;MNKPELLSPAGDLEKLKFGVKFGADALYLGGQEFSLRASAGNFSLEEIQEGIKFAQGEGARVYVAVNIIPHNYHLPRIKDYLQELGKIGPDGLIVADPSVIELARKEA
;
A
#
# COMPACT_ATOMS: atom_id res chain seq x y z
N MET A 1 -25.70 -9.79 -9.29
CA MET A 1 -24.98 -9.86 -8.00
C MET A 1 -23.60 -9.28 -8.22
N ASN A 2 -23.19 -8.29 -7.43
CA ASN A 2 -21.81 -7.81 -7.48
C ASN A 2 -20.94 -8.85 -6.75
N LYS A 3 -20.00 -9.47 -7.47
CA LYS A 3 -18.99 -10.36 -6.87
C LYS A 3 -18.17 -9.52 -5.87
N PRO A 4 -17.98 -9.96 -4.62
CA PRO A 4 -17.11 -9.26 -3.68
C PRO A 4 -15.66 -9.31 -4.16
N GLU A 5 -14.88 -8.27 -3.83
CA GLU A 5 -13.43 -8.26 -4.01
C GLU A 5 -12.77 -9.07 -2.90
N LEU A 6 -11.94 -10.07 -3.26
CA LEU A 6 -11.06 -10.76 -2.32
C LEU A 6 -9.77 -9.94 -2.11
N LEU A 7 -9.78 -9.09 -1.08
CA LEU A 7 -8.63 -8.31 -0.65
C LEU A 7 -7.76 -9.12 0.34
N SER A 8 -6.63 -9.64 -0.13
CA SER A 8 -5.73 -10.48 0.67
C SER A 8 -4.52 -9.70 1.23
N PRO A 9 -4.07 -10.01 2.46
CA PRO A 9 -2.85 -9.40 3.00
C PRO A 9 -1.59 -9.96 2.31
N ALA A 10 -0.65 -9.09 1.97
CA ALA A 10 0.70 -9.48 1.58
C ALA A 10 1.72 -8.98 2.60
N GLY A 11 2.57 -9.89 3.09
CA GLY A 11 3.60 -9.55 4.07
C GLY A 11 4.99 -9.27 3.49
N ASP A 12 5.24 -9.75 2.28
CA ASP A 12 6.44 -9.54 1.50
C ASP A 12 6.10 -9.76 0.01
N LEU A 13 7.05 -9.46 -0.87
CA LEU A 13 6.86 -9.55 -2.31
C LEU A 13 6.54 -10.97 -2.79
N GLU A 14 7.09 -12.00 -2.14
CA GLU A 14 6.79 -13.39 -2.46
C GLU A 14 5.33 -13.73 -2.17
N LYS A 15 4.85 -13.39 -0.96
CA LYS A 15 3.44 -13.56 -0.57
C LYS A 15 2.50 -12.76 -1.45
N LEU A 16 2.91 -11.57 -1.89
CA LEU A 16 2.13 -10.80 -2.87
C LEU A 16 1.96 -11.59 -4.16
N LYS A 17 3.07 -12.09 -4.73
CA LYS A 17 3.05 -12.86 -5.97
C LYS A 17 2.20 -14.12 -5.84
N PHE A 18 2.28 -14.82 -4.72
CA PHE A 18 1.42 -15.97 -4.45
C PHE A 18 -0.05 -15.58 -4.34
N GLY A 19 -0.40 -14.54 -3.57
CA GLY A 19 -1.79 -14.12 -3.43
C GLY A 19 -2.47 -13.83 -4.78
N VAL A 20 -1.76 -13.13 -5.67
CA VAL A 20 -2.21 -12.91 -7.05
C VAL A 20 -2.41 -14.24 -7.79
N LYS A 21 -1.40 -15.12 -7.80
CA LYS A 21 -1.45 -16.39 -8.54
C LYS A 21 -2.50 -17.36 -8.01
N PHE A 22 -2.86 -17.27 -6.74
CA PHE A 22 -3.93 -18.07 -6.12
C PHE A 22 -5.32 -17.41 -6.20
N GLY A 23 -5.46 -16.28 -6.90
CA GLY A 23 -6.75 -15.71 -7.27
C GLY A 23 -7.28 -14.61 -6.35
N ALA A 24 -6.41 -13.90 -5.64
CA ALA A 24 -6.80 -12.64 -4.98
C ALA A 24 -7.18 -11.60 -6.05
N ASP A 25 -8.35 -10.97 -5.90
CA ASP A 25 -8.76 -9.86 -6.77
C ASP A 25 -7.94 -8.58 -6.44
N ALA A 26 -7.49 -8.46 -5.19
CA ALA A 26 -6.59 -7.40 -4.76
C ALA A 26 -5.72 -7.81 -3.56
N LEU A 27 -4.65 -7.07 -3.34
CA LEU A 27 -3.78 -7.23 -2.17
C LEU A 27 -3.58 -5.91 -1.44
N TYR A 28 -3.37 -5.99 -0.14
CA TYR A 28 -2.86 -4.86 0.62
C TYR A 28 -1.56 -5.18 1.33
N LEU A 29 -0.66 -4.20 1.35
CA LEU A 29 0.67 -4.29 1.94
C LEU A 29 0.98 -3.04 2.75
N GLY A 30 1.97 -3.12 3.63
CA GLY A 30 2.55 -1.96 4.28
C GLY A 30 4.00 -1.80 3.84
N GLY A 31 4.43 -0.57 3.62
CA GLY A 31 5.85 -0.28 3.48
C GLY A 31 6.57 -0.35 4.82
N GLN A 32 7.91 -0.24 4.77
CA GLN A 32 8.76 -0.17 5.96
C GLN A 32 8.43 1.00 6.90
N GLU A 33 7.81 2.05 6.38
CA GLU A 33 7.38 3.22 7.13
C GLU A 33 5.85 3.35 7.11
N PHE A 34 5.31 3.97 8.16
CA PHE A 34 3.93 4.46 8.23
C PHE A 34 2.79 3.44 8.12
N SER A 35 3.09 2.16 8.34
CA SER A 35 2.10 1.10 8.54
C SER A 35 2.06 0.63 10.01
N LEU A 36 0.87 0.49 10.58
CA LEU A 36 0.67 -0.17 11.89
C LEU A 36 0.92 -1.69 11.82
N ARG A 37 1.08 -2.23 10.61
CA ARG A 37 1.42 -3.63 10.38
C ARG A 37 2.94 -3.84 10.25
N ALA A 38 3.73 -3.02 10.94
CA ALA A 38 5.18 -3.01 10.89
C ALA A 38 5.83 -4.39 11.16
N SER A 39 5.18 -5.27 11.93
CA SER A 39 5.67 -6.65 12.15
C SER A 39 5.52 -7.58 10.95
N ALA A 40 4.87 -7.15 9.86
CA ALA A 40 4.53 -7.99 8.73
C ALA A 40 4.79 -7.35 7.36
N GLY A 41 5.62 -6.32 7.20
CA GLY A 41 5.76 -5.63 5.91
C GLY A 41 7.08 -4.92 5.74
N ASN A 42 8.08 -5.65 5.23
CA ASN A 42 9.42 -5.09 4.93
C ASN A 42 9.50 -4.48 3.53
N PHE A 43 8.38 -4.18 2.87
CA PHE A 43 8.40 -3.68 1.50
C PHE A 43 9.16 -2.36 1.41
N SER A 44 10.31 -2.38 0.73
CA SER A 44 10.97 -1.17 0.27
C SER A 44 10.14 -0.50 -0.84
N LEU A 45 10.39 0.76 -1.16
CA LEU A 45 9.68 1.45 -2.26
C LEU A 45 9.87 0.71 -3.60
N GLU A 46 11.04 0.12 -3.82
CA GLU A 46 11.35 -0.69 -5.00
C GLU A 46 10.51 -1.97 -5.03
N GLU A 47 10.37 -2.67 -3.90
CA GLU A 47 9.53 -3.87 -3.81
C GLU A 47 8.04 -3.54 -3.97
N ILE A 48 7.58 -2.39 -3.46
CA ILE A 48 6.22 -1.89 -3.70
C ILE A 48 6.01 -1.69 -5.21
N GLN A 49 6.94 -1.01 -5.88
CA GLN A 49 6.87 -0.77 -7.31
C GLN A 49 6.87 -2.07 -8.12
N GLU A 50 7.72 -3.03 -7.77
CA GLU A 50 7.76 -4.34 -8.43
C GLU A 50 6.44 -5.10 -8.21
N GLY A 51 5.95 -5.13 -6.97
CA GLY A 51 4.71 -5.80 -6.60
C GLY A 51 3.49 -5.25 -7.33
N ILE A 52 3.38 -3.92 -7.43
CA ILE A 52 2.32 -3.25 -8.18
C ILE A 52 2.38 -3.62 -9.66
N LYS A 53 3.55 -3.51 -10.30
CA LYS A 53 3.72 -3.87 -11.72
C LYS A 53 3.33 -5.32 -11.98
N PHE A 54 3.75 -6.23 -11.11
CA PHE A 54 3.39 -7.64 -11.22
C PHE A 54 1.89 -7.87 -11.07
N ALA A 55 1.26 -7.34 -10.02
CA ALA A 55 -0.16 -7.53 -9.75
C ALA A 55 -1.04 -6.95 -10.86
N GLN A 56 -0.75 -5.73 -11.33
CA GLN A 56 -1.46 -5.10 -12.44
C GLN A 56 -1.34 -5.91 -13.73
N GLY A 57 -0.16 -6.48 -14.02
CA GLY A 57 0.05 -7.37 -15.16
C GLY A 57 -0.80 -8.65 -15.11
N GLU A 58 -1.23 -9.06 -13.93
CA GLU A 58 -2.09 -10.24 -13.69
C GLU A 58 -3.56 -9.85 -13.44
N GLY A 59 -3.90 -8.56 -13.50
CA GLY A 59 -5.25 -8.05 -13.29
C GLY A 59 -5.68 -7.92 -11.81
N ALA A 60 -4.75 -7.98 -10.87
CA ALA A 60 -4.99 -7.75 -9.45
C ALA A 60 -4.62 -6.32 -9.02
N ARG A 61 -5.37 -5.76 -8.06
CA ARG A 61 -5.10 -4.42 -7.50
C ARG A 61 -4.18 -4.47 -6.30
N VAL A 62 -3.45 -3.39 -6.03
CA VAL A 62 -2.58 -3.25 -4.85
C VAL A 62 -2.89 -1.97 -4.08
N TYR A 63 -3.18 -2.14 -2.79
CA TYR A 63 -3.41 -1.05 -1.85
C TYR A 63 -2.26 -0.94 -0.85
N VAL A 64 -1.78 0.28 -0.59
CA VAL A 64 -0.69 0.52 0.38
C VAL A 64 -1.23 1.12 1.67
N ALA A 65 -0.90 0.52 2.80
CA ALA A 65 -1.30 1.02 4.11
C ALA A 65 -0.38 2.15 4.58
N VAL A 66 -0.99 3.31 4.84
CA VAL A 66 -0.38 4.51 5.46
C VAL A 66 -1.24 4.89 6.67
N ASN A 67 -1.37 3.96 7.61
CA ASN A 67 -2.42 3.96 8.64
C ASN A 67 -1.90 4.17 10.06
N ILE A 68 -0.68 4.68 10.24
CA ILE A 68 -0.22 5.09 11.58
C ILE A 68 -1.09 6.19 12.19
N ILE A 69 -0.97 6.33 13.51
CA ILE A 69 -1.47 7.49 14.26
C ILE A 69 -0.29 8.49 14.34
N PRO A 70 -0.26 9.54 13.51
CA PRO A 70 0.92 10.40 13.41
C PRO A 70 0.98 11.43 14.53
N HIS A 71 2.15 11.54 15.15
CA HIS A 71 2.57 12.80 15.79
C HIS A 71 3.04 13.83 14.76
N ASN A 72 2.97 15.12 15.09
CA ASN A 72 3.30 16.24 14.19
C ASN A 72 4.69 16.12 13.53
N TYR A 73 5.67 15.56 14.22
CA TYR A 73 7.03 15.39 13.68
C TYR A 73 7.11 14.36 12.56
N HIS A 74 6.12 13.47 12.41
CA HIS A 74 6.06 12.54 11.28
C HIS A 74 5.55 13.19 10.00
N LEU A 75 4.75 14.26 10.09
CA LEU A 75 4.04 14.84 8.94
C LEU A 75 4.95 15.19 7.75
N PRO A 76 6.15 15.79 7.94
CA PRO A 76 7.05 16.04 6.82
C PRO A 76 7.48 14.76 6.10
N ARG A 77 7.85 13.71 6.85
CA ARG A 77 8.30 12.44 6.26
C ARG A 77 7.14 11.67 5.63
N ILE A 78 5.93 11.73 6.21
CA ILE A 78 4.72 11.17 5.60
C ILE A 78 4.43 11.84 4.26
N LYS A 79 4.55 13.17 4.18
CA LYS A 79 4.41 13.90 2.92
C LYS A 79 5.38 13.37 1.86
N ASP A 80 6.67 13.27 2.20
CA ASP A 80 7.67 12.76 1.26
C ASP A 80 7.35 11.31 0.82
N TYR A 81 6.91 10.47 1.76
CA TYR A 81 6.52 9.10 1.46
C TYR A 81 5.30 9.02 0.54
N LEU A 82 4.28 9.87 0.74
CA LEU A 82 3.11 9.96 -0.13
C LEU A 82 3.48 10.42 -1.55
N GLN A 83 4.43 11.36 -1.69
CA GLN A 83 4.93 11.78 -3.00
C GLN A 83 5.64 10.63 -3.75
N GLU A 84 6.44 9.83 -3.04
CA GLU A 84 7.06 8.64 -3.64
C GLU A 84 6.01 7.59 -4.05
N LEU A 85 5.00 7.35 -3.20
CA LEU A 85 3.89 6.47 -3.55
C LEU A 85 3.09 6.98 -4.75
N GLY A 86 2.85 8.29 -4.86
CA GLY A 86 2.17 8.89 -6.02
C GLY A 86 2.93 8.67 -7.33
N LYS A 87 4.28 8.69 -7.30
CA LYS A 87 5.11 8.33 -8.47
C LYS A 87 5.03 6.84 -8.81
N ILE A 88 4.91 5.98 -7.80
CA ILE A 88 4.83 4.52 -7.97
C ILE A 88 3.45 4.10 -8.51
N GLY A 89 2.38 4.75 -8.04
CA GLY A 89 1.02 4.56 -8.51
C GLY A 89 0.32 3.29 -8.00
N PRO A 90 0.13 3.12 -6.67
CA PRO A 90 -0.76 2.08 -6.15
C PRO A 90 -2.22 2.35 -6.55
N ASP A 91 -3.06 1.30 -6.55
CA ASP A 91 -4.50 1.43 -6.85
C ASP A 91 -5.27 2.17 -5.74
N GLY A 92 -4.69 2.27 -4.55
CA GLY A 92 -5.19 3.13 -3.49
C GLY A 92 -4.39 3.05 -2.19
N LEU A 93 -4.76 3.90 -1.25
CA LEU A 93 -4.15 3.96 0.08
C LEU A 93 -5.15 3.57 1.16
N ILE A 94 -4.70 2.82 2.16
CA ILE A 94 -5.45 2.55 3.38
C ILE A 94 -4.95 3.49 4.46
N VAL A 95 -5.78 4.48 4.83
CA VAL A 95 -5.43 5.57 5.74
C VAL A 95 -6.41 5.60 6.91
N ALA A 96 -5.91 5.91 8.11
CA ALA A 96 -6.71 5.97 9.34
C ALA A 96 -6.86 7.38 9.93
N ASP A 97 -5.93 8.29 9.64
CA ASP A 97 -5.89 9.63 10.21
C ASP A 97 -6.37 10.70 9.21
N PRO A 98 -7.29 11.62 9.60
CA PRO A 98 -7.80 12.67 8.71
C PRO A 98 -6.72 13.60 8.14
N SER A 99 -5.67 13.92 8.89
CA SER A 99 -4.58 14.77 8.40
C SER A 99 -3.76 14.07 7.33
N VAL A 100 -3.58 12.76 7.44
CA VAL A 100 -2.93 11.93 6.41
C VAL A 100 -3.82 11.81 5.17
N ILE A 101 -5.14 11.72 5.32
CA ILE A 101 -6.08 11.77 4.17
C ILE A 101 -5.93 13.10 3.42
N GLU A 102 -5.88 14.22 4.14
CA GLU A 102 -5.71 15.54 3.53
C GLU A 102 -4.36 15.68 2.81
N LEU A 103 -3.28 15.17 3.41
CA LEU A 103 -1.96 15.13 2.79
C LEU A 103 -1.96 14.24 1.54
N ALA A 104 -2.52 13.04 1.62
CA ALA A 104 -2.59 12.11 0.49
C ALA A 104 -3.30 12.73 -0.72
N ARG A 105 -4.42 13.44 -0.51
CA ARG A 105 -5.14 14.13 -1.59
C ARG A 105 -4.34 15.26 -2.26
N LYS A 106 -3.33 15.81 -1.59
CA LYS A 106 -2.49 16.90 -2.12
C LYS A 106 -1.21 16.39 -2.79
N GLU A 107 -0.69 15.25 -2.33
CA GLU A 107 0.69 14.83 -2.60
C GLU A 107 0.79 13.48 -3.34
N ALA A 108 -0.27 12.66 -3.35
CA ALA A 108 -0.31 11.32 -3.95
C ALA A 108 -1.21 11.23 -5.19
#